data_AF-A0A0A2VBA5-F1
#
_entry.id   AF-A0A0A2VBA5-F1
#
_cell.length_a   1.000
_cell.length_b   1.000
_cell.length_c   1.000
_cell.angle_alpha   90.00
_cell.angle_beta   90.00
_cell.angle_gamma   90.00
#
_symmetry.space_group_name_H-M   'P 1'
#
loop_
_entity.id
_entity.type
_entity.pdbx_description
1 polymer ?
#
loop_
_entity_poly.entity_id
_entity_poly.type
_entity_poly.pdbx_seq_one_letter_code
_entity_poly.pdbx_strand_id
1 'polypeptide(L)'
;MLPRVISIPALLASALTPSLAQSIAGVDKRCTAPSQYCGNGAVCCPGSACSLSGYCTPYGTAGQYCGNAVPCASGLDCSTAGYCTPYGKRGDYCGNAVRCAAGLNCNWKGYCA
;
A
#
# COMPACT_ATOMS: atom_id res chain seq x y z
N MET A 1 36.02 15.34 -66.97
CA MET A 1 35.72 16.76 -66.72
C MET A 1 35.01 16.85 -65.37
N LEU A 2 35.57 17.63 -64.45
CA LEU A 2 34.97 18.01 -63.16
C LEU A 2 33.73 18.91 -63.41
N PRO A 3 32.79 19.07 -62.46
CA PRO A 3 33.10 19.86 -61.26
C PRO A 3 32.57 19.28 -59.92
N ARG A 4 33.35 19.60 -58.89
CA ARG A 4 32.99 19.60 -57.47
C ARG A 4 31.86 20.60 -57.22
N VAL A 5 30.92 20.25 -56.36
CA VAL A 5 30.17 21.22 -55.55
C VAL A 5 30.22 20.76 -54.10
N ILE A 6 30.81 21.63 -53.28
CA ILE A 6 30.88 21.56 -51.82
C ILE A 6 29.54 22.08 -51.30
N SER A 7 28.91 21.40 -50.34
CA SER A 7 27.83 21.98 -49.52
C SER A 7 27.84 21.39 -48.11
N ILE A 8 27.77 22.32 -47.17
CA ILE A 8 28.05 22.30 -45.73
C ILE A 8 26.94 21.55 -44.96
N PRO A 9 27.22 20.94 -43.78
CA PRO A 9 26.34 19.96 -43.15
C PRO A 9 25.13 20.62 -42.49
N ALA A 10 23.92 20.17 -42.85
CA ALA A 10 22.72 20.48 -42.09
C ALA A 10 22.65 19.55 -40.88
N LEU A 11 23.13 20.06 -39.74
CA LEU A 11 22.80 19.57 -38.39
C LEU A 11 21.28 19.61 -38.22
N LEU A 12 20.58 18.53 -38.57
CA LEU A 12 19.27 18.26 -37.98
C LEU A 12 19.52 17.62 -36.62
N ALA A 13 19.56 18.47 -35.60
CA ALA A 13 19.22 18.11 -34.26
C ALA A 13 17.79 17.52 -34.30
N SER A 14 17.71 16.19 -34.41
CA SER A 14 16.48 15.47 -34.14
C SER A 14 16.13 15.76 -32.69
N ALA A 15 15.24 16.74 -32.53
CA ALA A 15 14.61 17.06 -31.27
C ALA A 15 14.18 15.74 -30.64
N LEU A 16 14.72 15.45 -29.46
CA LEU A 16 14.08 14.57 -28.50
C LEU A 16 12.68 15.15 -28.34
N THR A 17 11.71 14.61 -29.07
CA THR A 17 10.32 14.72 -28.66
C THR A 17 10.30 14.08 -27.27
N PRO A 18 10.09 14.82 -26.18
CA PRO A 18 9.64 14.15 -24.97
C PRO A 18 8.34 13.48 -25.39
N SER A 19 8.37 12.15 -25.53
CA SER A 19 7.18 11.36 -25.77
C SER A 19 6.14 11.86 -24.78
N LEU A 20 5.06 12.42 -25.32
CA LEU A 20 3.88 12.90 -24.60
C LEU A 20 3.12 11.72 -23.94
N ALA A 21 3.81 10.67 -23.53
CA ALA A 21 3.31 9.62 -22.64
C ALA A 21 3.07 10.14 -21.21
N GLN A 22 3.35 11.43 -20.94
CA GLN A 22 3.13 12.06 -19.64
C GLN A 22 1.72 12.65 -19.45
N SER A 23 0.81 12.54 -20.44
CA SER A 23 -0.50 13.22 -20.36
C SER A 23 -1.72 12.30 -20.49
N ILE A 24 -1.72 11.17 -19.77
CA ILE A 24 -2.95 10.52 -19.29
C ILE A 24 -2.84 10.14 -17.79
N ALA A 25 -1.71 10.43 -17.13
CA ALA A 25 -1.52 10.16 -15.70
C ALA A 25 -2.27 11.16 -14.78
N GLY A 26 -3.18 11.96 -15.35
CA GLY A 26 -4.02 12.95 -14.68
C GLY A 26 -5.49 12.56 -14.61
N VAL A 27 -5.85 11.27 -14.78
CA VAL A 27 -7.09 10.78 -14.15
C VAL A 27 -6.80 10.79 -12.66
N ASP A 28 -7.25 11.86 -11.99
CA ASP A 28 -7.43 12.02 -10.54
C ASP A 28 -7.27 10.69 -9.80
N LYS A 29 -6.02 10.29 -9.50
CA LYS A 29 -5.77 9.07 -8.75
C LYS A 29 -6.10 9.42 -7.33
N ARG A 30 -7.38 9.23 -6.98
CA ARG A 30 -7.92 9.41 -5.63
C ARG A 30 -7.15 8.61 -4.58
N CYS A 31 -6.36 7.62 -5.02
CA CYS A 31 -5.56 6.79 -4.19
C CYS A 31 -4.28 6.26 -4.87
N THR A 32 -3.32 5.90 -4.04
CA THR A 32 -2.04 5.28 -4.37
C THR A 32 -2.21 3.76 -4.43
N ALA A 33 -1.86 3.16 -5.56
CA ALA A 33 -1.97 1.73 -5.78
C ALA A 33 -1.05 0.93 -4.83
N PRO A 34 -1.32 -0.36 -4.57
CA PRO A 34 -0.41 -1.23 -3.85
C PRO A 34 1.01 -1.20 -4.44
N SER A 35 2.01 -1.39 -3.59
CA SER A 35 3.45 -1.33 -3.87
C SER A 35 3.99 0.06 -4.26
N GLN A 36 3.15 1.09 -4.35
CA GLN A 36 3.60 2.46 -4.57
C GLN A 36 3.88 3.18 -3.24
N TYR A 37 4.81 4.13 -3.28
CA TYR A 37 5.22 4.90 -2.09
C TYR A 37 4.10 5.83 -1.59
N CYS A 38 3.86 5.79 -0.28
CA CYS A 38 2.87 6.57 0.45
C CYS A 38 3.44 7.33 1.66
N GLY A 39 4.75 7.24 1.92
CA GLY A 39 5.39 7.90 3.08
C GLY A 39 5.31 9.44 3.07
N ASN A 40 4.88 10.05 1.95
CA ASN A 40 4.59 11.48 1.84
C ASN A 40 3.15 11.85 2.25
N GLY A 41 2.42 10.96 2.93
CA GLY A 41 1.02 11.19 3.33
C GLY A 41 -0.01 10.88 2.24
N ALA A 42 0.39 10.18 1.17
CA ALA A 42 -0.55 9.77 0.12
C ALA A 42 -1.51 8.67 0.63
N VAL A 43 -2.78 8.77 0.25
CA VAL A 43 -3.82 7.81 0.67
C VAL A 43 -3.75 6.55 -0.21
N CYS A 44 -3.68 5.37 0.39
CA CYS A 44 -3.67 4.10 -0.35
C CYS A 44 -5.06 3.72 -0.85
N CYS A 45 -5.13 2.95 -1.94
CA CYS A 45 -6.39 2.47 -2.48
C CYS A 45 -7.11 1.51 -1.53
N PRO A 46 -8.45 1.42 -1.61
CA PRO A 46 -9.23 0.49 -0.79
C PRO A 46 -8.64 -0.92 -0.80
N GLY A 47 -8.56 -1.54 0.38
CA GLY A 47 -7.91 -2.84 0.56
C GLY A 47 -6.41 -2.79 0.86
N SER A 48 -5.81 -1.59 0.93
CA SER A 48 -4.42 -1.39 1.33
C SER A 48 -4.23 -0.20 2.26
N ALA A 49 -3.12 -0.19 2.99
CA ALA A 49 -2.72 0.89 3.88
C ALA A 49 -1.23 1.19 3.76
N CYS A 50 -0.82 2.37 4.22
CA CYS A 50 0.58 2.74 4.23
C CYS A 50 1.31 2.00 5.35
N SER A 51 2.19 1.08 4.97
CA SER A 51 3.03 0.34 5.93
C SER A 51 4.13 1.23 6.52
N LEU A 52 4.77 0.80 7.61
CA LEU A 52 5.93 1.52 8.17
C LEU A 52 7.10 1.64 7.18
N SER A 53 7.18 0.76 6.19
CA SER A 53 8.17 0.86 5.10
C SER A 53 7.85 1.99 4.11
N GLY A 54 6.71 2.67 4.26
CA GLY A 54 6.31 3.81 3.44
C GLY A 54 5.68 3.43 2.10
N TYR A 55 5.24 2.18 1.94
CA TYR A 55 4.57 1.71 0.72
C TYR A 55 3.15 1.24 1.02
N CYS A 56 2.25 1.45 0.06
CA CYS A 56 0.89 0.92 0.13
C CYS A 56 0.93 -0.60 0.07
N THR A 57 0.55 -1.24 1.16
CA THR A 57 0.58 -2.70 1.30
C THR A 57 -0.85 -3.20 1.52
N PRO A 58 -1.27 -4.28 0.83
CA PRO A 58 -2.57 -4.91 1.10
C PRO A 58 -2.75 -5.23 2.58
N TYR A 59 -3.97 -5.12 3.09
CA TYR A 59 -4.27 -5.57 4.45
C TYR A 59 -3.98 -7.07 4.63
N GLY A 60 -3.46 -7.44 5.79
CA GLY A 60 -3.23 -8.84 6.14
C GLY A 60 -4.56 -9.60 6.32
N THR A 61 -4.67 -10.79 5.73
CA THR A 61 -5.80 -11.71 5.97
C THR A 61 -5.54 -12.59 7.19
N ALA A 62 -6.54 -13.31 7.67
CA ALA A 62 -6.39 -14.22 8.81
C ALA A 62 -5.21 -15.19 8.61
N GLY A 63 -4.37 -15.34 9.64
CA GLY A 63 -3.17 -16.16 9.62
C GLY A 63 -1.96 -15.54 8.95
N GLN A 64 -2.08 -14.39 8.27
CA GLN A 64 -0.91 -13.68 7.74
C GLN A 64 -0.15 -12.95 8.85
N TYR A 65 1.16 -12.84 8.67
CA TYR A 65 2.01 -12.08 9.58
C TYR A 65 1.73 -10.58 9.45
N CYS A 66 1.53 -9.90 10.58
CA CYS A 66 1.24 -8.47 10.69
C CYS A 66 2.35 -7.67 11.40
N GLY A 67 3.47 -8.30 11.74
CA GLY A 67 4.66 -7.58 12.21
C GLY A 67 5.25 -6.68 11.11
N ASN A 68 5.81 -5.53 11.51
CA ASN A 68 6.20 -4.40 10.65
C ASN A 68 5.06 -3.53 10.10
N ALA A 69 3.92 -3.49 10.79
CA ALA A 69 2.82 -2.54 10.58
C ALA A 69 2.13 -2.60 9.22
N VAL A 70 1.96 -3.80 8.69
CA VAL A 70 0.87 -4.05 7.76
C VAL A 70 -0.39 -4.24 8.62
N PRO A 71 -1.37 -3.32 8.58
CA PRO A 71 -2.60 -3.51 9.32
C PRO A 71 -3.35 -4.74 8.81
N CYS A 72 -4.04 -5.43 9.72
CA CYS A 72 -4.93 -6.52 9.35
C CYS A 72 -6.23 -5.99 8.75
N ALA A 73 -6.89 -6.82 7.95
CA ALA A 73 -8.20 -6.49 7.39
C ALA A 73 -9.24 -6.30 8.51
N SER A 74 -10.35 -5.63 8.19
CA SER A 74 -11.47 -5.43 9.12
C SER A 74 -11.95 -6.77 9.71
N GLY A 75 -12.22 -6.79 11.01
CA GLY A 75 -12.60 -8.03 11.72
C GLY A 75 -11.41 -8.83 12.26
N LEU A 76 -10.19 -8.38 12.00
CA LEU A 76 -8.94 -9.00 12.46
C LEU A 76 -8.10 -8.00 13.25
N ASP A 77 -7.32 -8.51 14.20
CA ASP A 77 -6.27 -7.77 14.91
C ASP A 77 -4.94 -8.52 14.83
N CYS A 78 -3.86 -7.77 14.99
CA CYS A 78 -2.54 -8.36 15.14
C CYS A 78 -2.38 -8.90 16.57
N SER A 79 -2.35 -10.22 16.72
CA SER A 79 -2.10 -10.85 18.02
C SER A 79 -0.67 -10.63 18.49
N THR A 80 -0.39 -10.87 19.77
CA THR A 80 0.98 -10.86 20.31
C THR A 80 1.91 -11.85 19.60
N ALA A 81 1.37 -12.89 18.96
CA ALA A 81 2.15 -13.83 18.14
C ALA A 81 2.55 -13.25 16.77
N GLY A 82 2.08 -12.05 16.42
CA GLY A 82 2.41 -11.37 15.17
C GLY A 82 1.56 -11.79 13.97
N TYR A 83 0.40 -12.42 14.20
CA TYR A 83 -0.49 -12.87 13.13
C TYR A 83 -1.87 -12.23 13.21
N CYS A 84 -2.41 -11.90 12.04
CA CYS A 84 -3.78 -11.41 11.90
C CYS A 84 -4.76 -12.48 12.36
N THR A 85 -5.45 -12.19 13.46
CA THR A 85 -6.33 -13.11 14.16
C THR A 85 -7.73 -12.51 14.22
N PRO A 86 -8.79 -13.29 13.98
CA PRO A 86 -10.17 -12.81 14.13
C PRO A 86 -10.43 -12.25 15.52
N TYR A 87 -11.28 -11.22 15.61
CA TYR A 87 -11.71 -10.71 16.91
C TYR A 87 -12.32 -11.81 17.79
N GLY A 88 -12.04 -11.72 19.09
CA GLY A 88 -12.52 -12.68 20.08
C GLY A 88 -14.04 -12.63 20.21
N LYS A 89 -14.69 -13.79 20.13
CA LYS A 89 -16.12 -13.98 20.39
C LYS A 89 -16.35 -14.13 21.89
N ARG A 90 -17.61 -14.11 22.32
CA ARG A 90 -17.96 -14.30 23.74
C ARG A 90 -17.36 -15.62 24.26
N GLY A 91 -16.60 -15.53 25.35
CA GLY A 91 -15.90 -16.66 25.95
C GLY A 91 -14.49 -16.92 25.41
N ASP A 92 -14.07 -16.26 24.33
CA ASP A 92 -12.69 -16.36 23.83
C ASP A 92 -11.73 -15.59 24.74
N TYR A 93 -10.49 -16.08 24.82
CA TYR A 93 -9.42 -15.41 25.55
C TYR A 93 -8.92 -14.18 24.78
N CYS A 94 -8.80 -13.04 25.46
CA CYS A 94 -8.40 -11.74 24.90
C CYS A 94 -7.08 -11.19 25.48
N GLY A 95 -6.33 -11.98 26.24
CA GLY A 95 -5.02 -11.58 26.76
C GLY A 95 -3.88 -11.64 25.74
N ASN A 96 -4.14 -12.05 24.50
CA ASN A 96 -3.20 -12.12 23.38
C ASN A 96 -3.22 -10.86 22.48
N ALA A 97 -3.64 -9.72 23.03
CA ALA A 97 -3.79 -8.43 22.33
C ALA A 97 -4.81 -8.42 21.17
N VAL A 98 -5.60 -9.48 20.99
CA VAL A 98 -6.71 -9.50 20.04
C VAL A 98 -7.94 -8.89 20.70
N ARG A 99 -8.54 -7.87 20.08
CA ARG A 99 -9.76 -7.26 20.62
C ARG A 99 -10.94 -8.21 20.52
N CYS A 100 -11.89 -8.02 21.42
CA CYS A 100 -13.18 -8.68 21.33
C CYS A 100 -14.03 -8.09 20.21
N ALA A 101 -14.95 -8.89 19.68
CA ALA A 101 -15.92 -8.46 18.69
C ALA A 101 -16.79 -7.31 19.23
N ALA A 102 -17.37 -6.52 18.33
CA ALA A 102 -18.18 -5.37 18.69
C ALA A 102 -19.27 -5.72 19.72
N GLY A 103 -19.39 -4.89 20.77
CA GLY A 103 -20.33 -5.09 21.88
C GLY A 103 -19.82 -5.99 23.00
N LEU A 104 -18.60 -6.52 22.91
CA LEU A 104 -17.93 -7.27 23.98
C LEU A 104 -16.72 -6.50 24.50
N ASN A 105 -16.38 -6.70 25.76
CA ASN A 105 -15.15 -6.18 26.36
C ASN A 105 -14.30 -7.31 26.91
N CYS A 106 -12.98 -7.10 26.93
CA CYS A 106 -12.08 -8.01 27.63
C CYS A 106 -12.25 -7.80 29.14
N ASN A 107 -12.86 -8.77 29.82
CA ASN A 107 -13.10 -8.66 31.26
C ASN A 107 -11.79 -8.87 32.05
N TRP A 108 -11.84 -8.62 33.36
CA TRP A 108 -10.70 -8.77 34.26
C TRP A 108 -10.10 -10.19 34.31
N LYS A 109 -10.86 -11.21 33.90
CA LYS A 109 -10.38 -12.60 33.79
C LYS A 109 -9.65 -12.88 32.47
N GLY A 110 -9.60 -11.91 31.56
CA GLY A 110 -8.98 -12.05 30.24
C GLY A 110 -9.87 -12.76 29.21
N TYR A 111 -11.19 -12.69 29.37
CA TYR A 111 -12.15 -13.27 28.42
C TYR A 111 -13.13 -12.23 27.88
N CYS A 112 -13.52 -12.39 26.62
CA CYS A 112 -14.52 -11.54 25.98
C CYS A 112 -15.91 -11.79 26.56
N ALA A 113 -16.54 -10.75 27.12
CA ALA A 113 -17.85 -10.82 27.77
C ALA A 113 -18.72 -9.59 27.49
#